data_AF-A0A3M1I043-F1
#
_entry.id   AF-A0A3M1I043-F1
#
_cell.length_a   1.000
_cell.length_b   1.000
_cell.length_c   1.000
_cell.angle_alpha   90.00
_cell.angle_beta   90.00
_cell.angle_gamma   90.00
#
_symmetry.space_group_name_H-M   'P 1'
#
loop_
_entity.id
_entity.type
_entity.pdbx_description
1 polymer ?
#
loop_
_entity_poly.entity_id
_entity_poly.type
_entity_poly.pdbx_seq_one_letter_code
_entity_poly.pdbx_strand_id
1 'polypeptide(L)'
;MKKNPLKFNLLIFFLFFLGILCPFSPLLADKIVLKDGTQLVGKVKKRGQYWILEMPSGLVAKYSLQDVRRIERENLKNKGQKEKKQKGKKDWRKLYSLALKAKQEGRREEYRKLLKQVLIRNPHHYPSRMALGYVKYQGKWLKKQEFLKKIGYTKWKGKVAPKEEIQKAQKEEKLRQKIRKAKLYFDQIFTNAKPGEWTYLSQKMEKRYSSEVLDSLYYKLLTNSSSKKRLFALKE
;
A
#
# COMPACT_ATOMS: atom_id res chain seq x y z
N MET A 1 0.79 65.22 -26.25
CA MET A 1 1.71 64.06 -26.30
C MET A 1 1.20 62.96 -25.38
N LYS A 2 0.61 61.88 -25.93
CA LYS A 2 0.24 60.66 -25.20
C LYS A 2 0.83 59.47 -25.99
N LYS A 3 1.79 58.76 -25.41
CA LYS A 3 2.41 57.56 -26.00
C LYS A 3 1.64 56.33 -25.50
N ASN A 4 1.12 55.52 -26.43
CA ASN A 4 0.51 54.22 -26.14
C ASN A 4 1.61 53.16 -26.00
N PRO A 5 1.62 52.32 -24.95
CA PRO A 5 2.43 51.11 -24.92
C PRO A 5 1.55 49.89 -25.25
N LEU A 6 1.34 49.65 -26.54
CA LEU A 6 1.04 48.30 -27.05
C LEU A 6 2.33 47.78 -27.70
N LYS A 7 2.57 46.47 -27.53
CA LYS A 7 3.68 45.65 -28.06
C LYS A 7 4.84 45.44 -27.08
N PHE A 8 4.68 44.60 -26.06
CA PHE A 8 5.85 43.90 -25.48
C PHE A 8 5.52 42.61 -24.67
N ASN A 9 4.41 41.91 -24.97
CA ASN A 9 4.06 40.67 -24.26
C ASN A 9 3.58 39.53 -25.18
N LEU A 10 4.14 39.41 -26.40
CA LEU A 10 3.76 38.35 -27.34
C LEU A 10 4.91 37.46 -27.79
N LEU A 11 6.05 37.46 -27.09
CA LEU A 11 7.23 36.67 -27.48
C LEU A 11 7.92 35.93 -26.31
N ILE A 12 7.20 35.63 -25.23
CA ILE A 12 7.71 34.82 -24.10
C ILE A 12 6.69 33.73 -23.72
N PHE A 13 6.04 33.12 -24.72
CA PHE A 13 5.17 31.97 -24.50
C PHE A 13 5.52 30.75 -25.38
N PHE A 14 6.54 30.87 -26.24
CA PHE A 14 6.91 29.82 -27.20
C PHE A 14 8.16 29.01 -26.82
N LEU A 15 8.84 29.36 -25.72
CA LEU A 15 10.12 28.76 -25.28
C LEU A 15 10.04 28.06 -23.91
N PHE A 16 8.85 27.60 -23.50
CA PHE A 16 8.65 26.83 -22.27
C PHE A 16 7.80 25.56 -22.46
N PHE A 17 7.65 25.10 -23.71
CA PHE A 17 6.93 23.86 -24.03
C PHE A 17 7.81 22.80 -24.71
N LEU A 18 9.14 22.91 -24.56
CA LEU A 18 10.12 22.00 -25.14
C LEU A 18 11.00 21.41 -24.02
N GLY A 19 10.42 20.61 -23.13
CA GLY A 19 11.20 20.16 -21.97
C GLY A 19 10.66 19.02 -21.11
N ILE A 20 9.63 18.25 -21.54
CA ILE A 20 9.22 17.04 -20.82
C ILE A 20 8.94 15.89 -21.81
N LEU A 21 9.91 15.58 -22.65
CA LEU A 21 10.06 14.23 -23.19
C LEU A 21 10.73 13.39 -22.08
N CYS A 22 9.95 13.01 -21.06
CA CYS A 22 10.40 12.04 -20.09
C CYS A 22 10.42 10.68 -20.80
N PRO A 23 11.59 10.06 -21.05
CA PRO A 23 11.63 8.75 -21.67
C PRO A 23 10.95 7.77 -20.69
N PHE A 24 9.75 7.33 -21.06
CA PHE A 24 9.05 6.22 -20.42
C PHE A 24 9.94 4.99 -20.60
N SER A 25 10.85 4.76 -19.66
CA SER A 25 11.64 3.54 -19.63
C SER A 25 10.65 2.39 -19.51
N PRO A 26 10.58 1.46 -20.47
CA PRO A 26 9.71 0.30 -20.36
C PRO A 26 10.15 -0.43 -19.09
N LEU A 27 9.24 -0.49 -18.12
CA LEU A 27 9.49 -1.08 -16.81
C LEU A 27 9.85 -2.57 -17.02
N LEU A 28 11.14 -2.87 -17.14
CA LEU A 28 11.67 -4.22 -17.09
C LEU A 28 11.29 -4.77 -15.71
N ALA A 29 10.37 -5.73 -15.70
CA ALA A 29 9.93 -6.35 -14.47
C ALA A 29 10.68 -7.68 -14.30
N ASP A 30 11.46 -7.77 -13.23
CA ASP A 30 12.10 -9.01 -12.84
C ASP A 30 11.05 -10.03 -12.38
N LYS A 31 11.34 -11.30 -12.56
CA LYS A 31 10.48 -12.40 -12.11
C LYS A 31 11.20 -13.21 -11.05
N ILE A 32 10.66 -13.23 -9.84
CA ILE A 32 11.06 -14.15 -8.77
C ILE A 32 10.30 -15.46 -8.94
N VAL A 33 11.02 -16.56 -8.92
CA VAL A 33 10.48 -17.91 -8.79
C VAL A 33 10.86 -18.42 -7.41
N LEU A 34 9.86 -18.69 -6.57
CA LEU A 34 10.03 -19.26 -5.23
C LEU A 34 10.15 -20.80 -5.29
N LYS A 35 10.65 -21.42 -4.22
CA LYS A 35 10.83 -22.88 -4.14
C LYS A 35 9.52 -23.67 -4.25
N ASP A 36 8.43 -23.10 -3.75
CA ASP A 36 7.06 -23.63 -3.88
C ASP A 36 6.49 -23.53 -5.31
N GLY A 37 7.27 -23.01 -6.26
CA GLY A 37 6.86 -22.79 -7.64
C GLY A 37 6.06 -21.51 -7.87
N THR A 38 5.86 -20.69 -6.84
CA THR A 38 5.20 -19.38 -6.96
C THR A 38 6.05 -18.45 -7.82
N GLN A 39 5.40 -17.75 -8.75
CA GLN A 39 6.06 -16.84 -9.68
C GLN A 39 5.52 -15.43 -9.50
N LEU A 40 6.40 -14.51 -9.11
CA LEU A 40 6.06 -13.13 -8.81
C LEU A 40 6.84 -12.21 -9.72
N VAL A 41 6.20 -11.13 -10.16
CA VAL A 41 6.80 -10.18 -11.10
C VAL A 41 6.78 -8.78 -10.51
N GLY A 42 7.92 -8.12 -10.59
CA GLY A 42 8.13 -6.78 -10.04
C GLY A 42 9.59 -6.39 -10.11
N LYS A 43 9.91 -5.21 -9.59
CA LYS A 43 11.30 -4.76 -9.48
C LYS A 43 11.95 -5.45 -8.29
N VAL A 44 13.02 -6.20 -8.52
CA VAL A 44 13.69 -6.98 -7.47
C VAL A 44 14.97 -6.28 -7.04
N LYS A 45 15.11 -6.01 -5.74
CA LYS A 45 16.32 -5.45 -5.13
C LYS A 45 16.83 -6.40 -4.04
N LYS A 46 18.13 -6.66 -4.00
CA LYS A 46 18.75 -7.39 -2.88
C LYS A 46 19.00 -6.41 -1.72
N ARG A 47 18.65 -6.77 -0.49
CA ARG A 47 19.08 -6.06 0.72
C ARG A 47 19.46 -7.08 1.80
N GLY A 48 20.75 -7.19 2.10
CA GLY A 48 21.28 -8.14 3.08
C GLY A 48 20.89 -9.58 2.71
N GLN A 49 20.20 -10.25 3.66
CA GLN A 49 19.72 -11.64 3.52
C GLN A 49 18.33 -11.76 2.87
N TYR A 50 17.79 -10.69 2.30
CA TYR A 50 16.45 -10.68 1.71
C TYR A 50 16.43 -10.14 0.28
N TRP A 51 15.51 -10.69 -0.52
CA TRP A 51 15.05 -10.10 -1.77
C TRP A 51 13.82 -9.25 -1.50
N ILE A 52 13.89 -7.98 -1.89
CA ILE A 52 12.80 -7.03 -1.86
C ILE A 52 12.16 -7.00 -3.25
N LEU A 53 10.91 -7.43 -3.34
CA LEU A 53 10.11 -7.38 -4.55
C LEU A 53 9.12 -6.21 -4.47
N GLU A 54 9.37 -5.20 -5.28
CA GLU A 54 8.44 -4.09 -5.55
C GLU A 54 7.53 -4.49 -6.71
N MET A 55 6.32 -4.96 -6.42
CA MET A 55 5.35 -5.28 -7.46
C MET A 55 4.82 -4.00 -8.14
N PRO A 56 4.37 -4.05 -9.42
CA PRO A 56 3.79 -2.89 -10.12
C PRO A 56 2.63 -2.22 -9.39
N SER A 57 2.07 -2.92 -8.43
CA SER A 57 0.96 -2.50 -7.62
C SER A 57 1.35 -1.69 -6.37
N GLY A 58 2.62 -1.32 -6.23
CA GLY A 58 3.19 -0.56 -5.10
C GLY A 58 3.47 -1.40 -3.85
N LEU A 59 3.21 -2.71 -3.88
CA LEU A 59 3.48 -3.59 -2.75
C LEU A 59 4.94 -3.99 -2.72
N VAL A 60 5.55 -3.84 -1.54
CA VAL A 60 6.92 -4.25 -1.25
C VAL A 60 6.85 -5.52 -0.41
N ALA A 61 7.24 -6.66 -0.99
CA ALA A 61 7.34 -7.92 -0.28
C ALA A 61 8.81 -8.26 -0.03
N LYS A 62 9.12 -8.81 1.15
CA LYS A 62 10.45 -9.30 1.51
C LYS A 62 10.43 -10.83 1.48
N TYR A 63 11.39 -11.43 0.80
CA TYR A 63 11.57 -12.88 0.73
C TYR A 63 12.98 -13.24 1.18
N SER A 64 13.14 -14.31 1.96
CA SER A 64 14.47 -14.81 2.33
C SER A 64 15.23 -15.28 1.08
N LEU A 65 16.56 -15.18 1.10
CA LEU A 65 17.41 -15.80 0.07
C LEU A 65 17.11 -17.28 -0.11
N GLN A 66 16.77 -17.98 0.98
CA GLN A 66 16.52 -19.41 0.98
C GLN A 66 15.18 -19.79 0.34
N ASP A 67 14.21 -18.88 0.28
CA ASP A 67 12.87 -19.15 -0.28
C ASP A 67 12.84 -18.95 -1.80
N VAL A 68 13.79 -18.19 -2.33
CA VAL A 68 13.87 -17.86 -3.76
C VAL A 68 14.65 -18.95 -4.49
N ARG A 69 13.97 -19.64 -5.41
CA ARG A 69 14.59 -20.67 -6.26
C ARG A 69 15.46 -20.05 -7.35
N ARG A 70 14.97 -19.02 -8.04
CA ARG A 70 15.72 -18.27 -9.05
C ARG A 70 15.08 -16.93 -9.36
N ILE A 71 15.89 -15.99 -9.88
CA ILE A 71 15.42 -14.70 -10.40
C ILE A 71 15.65 -14.70 -11.90
N GLU A 72 14.56 -14.54 -12.64
CA GLU A 72 14.57 -14.35 -14.09
C GLU A 72 14.46 -12.85 -14.37
N ARG A 73 15.59 -12.20 -14.68
CA ARG A 73 15.60 -10.81 -15.16
C ARG A 73 15.35 -10.82 -16.66
N GLU A 74 14.09 -10.71 -17.05
CA GLU A 74 13.69 -10.96 -18.43
C GLU A 74 13.72 -9.66 -19.25
N ASN A 75 14.70 -9.57 -20.15
CA ASN A 75 14.72 -8.54 -21.20
C ASN A 75 13.59 -8.87 -22.20
N LEU A 76 12.65 -7.94 -22.41
CA LEU A 76 11.41 -8.15 -23.18
C LEU A 76 11.61 -8.71 -24.61
N LYS A 77 12.83 -8.62 -25.17
CA LYS A 77 13.15 -9.08 -26.53
C LYS A 77 13.03 -10.60 -26.73
N ASN A 78 13.20 -11.44 -25.70
CA ASN A 78 13.32 -12.90 -25.90
C ASN A 78 12.01 -13.70 -25.71
N LYS A 79 10.90 -13.04 -25.39
CA LYS A 79 9.63 -13.73 -25.03
C LYS A 79 8.84 -14.26 -26.24
N GLY A 80 9.12 -13.78 -27.45
CA GLY A 80 8.41 -14.20 -28.66
C GLY A 80 8.67 -15.65 -29.10
N GLN A 81 9.73 -16.30 -28.59
CA GLN A 81 10.22 -17.56 -29.15
C GLN A 81 9.88 -18.82 -28.35
N LYS A 82 9.69 -18.75 -27.02
CA LYS A 82 9.48 -19.96 -26.18
C LYS A 82 8.03 -20.45 -26.07
N GLU A 83 7.04 -19.71 -26.56
CA GLU A 83 5.62 -20.14 -26.58
C GLU A 83 5.21 -20.85 -27.89
N LYS A 84 6.16 -21.35 -28.68
CA LYS A 84 5.90 -22.21 -29.85
C LYS A 84 5.54 -23.63 -29.40
N LYS A 85 4.36 -23.86 -28.80
CA LYS A 85 3.69 -25.18 -28.79
C LYS A 85 2.25 -25.20 -28.25
N GLN A 86 1.52 -24.09 -28.26
CA GLN A 86 0.06 -24.13 -28.12
C GLN A 86 -0.59 -23.77 -29.47
N LYS A 87 -0.83 -24.82 -30.27
CA LYS A 87 -1.69 -24.77 -31.45
C LYS A 87 -3.12 -24.47 -30.98
N GLY A 88 -3.45 -23.18 -30.91
CA GLY A 88 -4.77 -22.68 -30.54
C GLY A 88 -4.95 -21.27 -31.09
N LYS A 89 -5.48 -21.19 -32.32
CA LYS A 89 -6.05 -20.02 -33.02
C LYS A 89 -5.15 -18.75 -33.08
N LYS A 90 -4.64 -18.48 -34.29
CA LYS A 90 -3.74 -17.38 -34.70
C LYS A 90 -4.17 -15.95 -34.31
N ASP A 91 -5.34 -15.73 -33.71
CA ASP A 91 -5.91 -14.39 -33.47
C ASP A 91 -5.51 -13.70 -32.16
N TRP A 92 -5.12 -14.45 -31.12
CA TRP A 92 -4.84 -13.84 -29.82
C TRP A 92 -3.65 -12.87 -29.86
N ARG A 93 -2.67 -13.10 -30.75
CA ARG A 93 -1.50 -12.23 -30.92
C ARG A 93 -1.90 -10.85 -31.45
N LYS A 94 -2.81 -10.81 -32.43
CA LYS A 94 -3.36 -9.57 -32.99
C LYS A 94 -4.19 -8.80 -31.96
N LEU A 95 -4.99 -9.50 -31.16
CA LEU A 95 -5.73 -8.87 -30.06
C LEU A 95 -4.80 -8.31 -28.99
N TYR A 96 -3.70 -9.01 -28.68
CA TYR A 96 -2.73 -8.53 -27.72
C TYR A 96 -1.96 -7.31 -28.23
N SER A 97 -1.57 -7.28 -29.51
CA SER A 97 -0.92 -6.11 -30.10
C SER A 97 -1.85 -4.89 -30.13
N LEU A 98 -3.14 -5.08 -30.46
CA LEU A 98 -4.17 -4.04 -30.33
C LEU A 98 -4.31 -3.56 -28.88
N ALA A 99 -4.27 -4.47 -27.91
CA ALA A 99 -4.31 -4.10 -26.50
C ALA A 99 -3.12 -3.19 -26.13
N LEU A 100 -1.92 -3.52 -26.60
CA LEU A 100 -0.73 -2.69 -26.35
C LEU A 100 -0.85 -1.29 -26.98
N LYS A 101 -1.42 -1.17 -28.19
CA LYS A 101 -1.72 0.14 -28.80
C LYS A 101 -2.73 0.93 -27.98
N ALA A 102 -3.85 0.31 -27.61
CA ALA A 102 -4.86 0.93 -26.74
C ALA A 102 -4.25 1.39 -25.39
N LYS A 103 -3.30 0.63 -24.85
CA LYS A 103 -2.55 1.04 -23.64
C LYS A 103 -1.69 2.29 -23.88
N GLN A 104 -0.96 2.34 -24.99
CA GLN A 104 -0.10 3.48 -25.36
C GLN A 104 -0.93 4.76 -25.55
N GLU A 105 -2.11 4.63 -26.15
CA GLU A 105 -3.03 5.75 -26.37
C GLU A 105 -3.89 6.10 -25.14
N GLY A 106 -3.66 5.45 -24.00
CA GLY A 106 -4.41 5.73 -22.76
C GLY A 106 -5.85 5.21 -22.73
N ARG A 107 -6.28 4.42 -23.73
CA ARG A 107 -7.61 3.78 -23.82
C ARG A 107 -7.73 2.60 -22.85
N ARG A 108 -7.81 2.89 -21.54
CA ARG A 108 -7.72 1.91 -20.44
C ARG A 108 -8.82 0.84 -20.46
N GLU A 109 -10.05 1.22 -20.79
CA GLU A 109 -11.17 0.27 -20.82
C GLU A 109 -11.04 -0.73 -21.96
N GLU A 110 -10.73 -0.23 -23.16
CA GLU A 110 -10.50 -1.04 -24.35
C GLU A 110 -9.29 -1.97 -24.17
N TYR A 111 -8.20 -1.46 -23.61
CA TYR A 111 -7.06 -2.28 -23.20
C TYR A 111 -7.49 -3.47 -22.34
N ARG A 112 -8.28 -3.23 -21.29
CA ARG A 112 -8.77 -4.31 -20.42
C ARG A 112 -9.71 -5.28 -21.15
N LYS A 113 -10.61 -4.78 -22.01
CA LYS A 113 -11.52 -5.60 -22.82
C LYS A 113 -10.73 -6.53 -23.76
N LEU A 114 -9.75 -6.00 -24.49
CA LEU A 114 -8.90 -6.77 -25.40
C LEU A 114 -8.09 -7.83 -24.65
N LEU A 115 -7.50 -7.51 -23.48
CA LEU A 115 -6.79 -8.50 -22.68
C LEU A 115 -7.68 -9.66 -22.21
N LYS A 116 -8.96 -9.39 -21.86
CA LYS A 116 -9.91 -10.46 -21.53
C LYS A 116 -10.17 -11.35 -22.75
N GLN A 117 -10.33 -10.77 -23.93
CA GLN A 117 -10.49 -11.53 -25.18
C GLN A 117 -9.26 -12.37 -25.55
N VAL A 118 -8.05 -11.88 -25.21
CA VAL A 118 -6.81 -12.66 -25.32
C VAL A 118 -6.88 -13.89 -24.41
N LEU A 119 -7.33 -13.73 -23.16
CA LEU A 119 -7.46 -14.86 -22.22
C LEU A 119 -8.52 -15.89 -22.61
N ILE A 120 -9.57 -15.48 -23.32
CA ILE A 120 -10.57 -16.42 -23.88
C ILE A 120 -9.91 -17.35 -24.90
N ARG A 121 -8.99 -16.83 -25.74
CA ARG A 121 -8.32 -17.59 -26.81
C ARG A 121 -7.06 -18.31 -26.34
N ASN A 122 -6.31 -17.69 -25.43
CA ASN A 122 -5.14 -18.26 -24.77
C ASN A 122 -5.29 -18.10 -23.25
N PRO A 123 -5.94 -19.06 -22.58
CA PRO A 123 -6.14 -19.03 -21.12
C PRO A 123 -4.84 -18.97 -20.32
N HIS A 124 -3.71 -19.38 -20.89
CA HIS A 124 -2.41 -19.39 -20.22
C HIS A 124 -1.54 -18.17 -20.58
N HIS A 125 -2.09 -17.18 -21.30
CA HIS A 125 -1.33 -15.99 -21.71
C HIS A 125 -0.91 -15.15 -20.50
N TYR A 126 0.33 -15.37 -20.08
CA TYR A 126 0.92 -14.80 -18.87
C TYR A 126 0.87 -13.27 -18.84
N PRO A 127 1.27 -12.53 -19.91
CA PRO A 127 1.26 -11.07 -19.89
C PRO A 127 -0.14 -10.48 -19.67
N SER A 128 -1.18 -11.09 -20.28
CA SER A 128 -2.55 -10.61 -20.12
C SER A 128 -3.10 -10.83 -18.71
N ARG A 129 -2.78 -11.98 -18.09
CA ARG A 129 -3.18 -12.24 -16.70
C ARG A 129 -2.53 -11.26 -15.73
N MET A 130 -1.22 -11.05 -15.87
CA MET A 130 -0.50 -10.07 -15.07
C MET A 130 -1.06 -8.65 -15.25
N ALA A 131 -1.31 -8.24 -16.49
CA ALA A 131 -1.86 -6.93 -16.81
C ALA A 131 -3.28 -6.72 -16.25
N LEU A 132 -4.07 -7.79 -16.14
CA LEU A 132 -5.39 -7.78 -15.49
C LEU A 132 -5.33 -7.91 -13.96
N GLY A 133 -4.14 -8.01 -13.37
CA GLY A 133 -3.94 -8.07 -11.92
C GLY A 133 -4.08 -9.46 -11.31
N TYR A 134 -3.94 -10.52 -12.11
CA TYR A 134 -3.81 -11.89 -11.61
C TYR A 134 -2.36 -12.18 -11.19
N VAL A 135 -2.22 -13.04 -10.19
CA VAL A 135 -0.94 -13.55 -9.69
C VAL A 135 -0.99 -15.08 -9.69
N LYS A 136 0.09 -15.74 -10.11
CA LYS A 136 0.16 -17.19 -10.09
C LYS A 136 0.70 -17.65 -8.73
N TYR A 137 -0.13 -18.35 -7.97
CA TYR A 137 0.19 -18.87 -6.63
C TYR A 137 -0.20 -20.35 -6.56
N GLN A 138 0.76 -21.22 -6.19
CA GLN A 138 0.56 -22.67 -6.10
C GLN A 138 -0.11 -23.26 -7.36
N GLY A 139 0.39 -22.90 -8.55
CA GLY A 139 -0.13 -23.38 -9.83
C GLY A 139 -1.46 -22.73 -10.29
N LYS A 140 -2.18 -22.03 -9.41
CA LYS A 140 -3.48 -21.39 -9.70
C LYS A 140 -3.32 -19.90 -9.94
N TRP A 141 -4.16 -19.34 -10.81
CA TRP A 141 -4.24 -17.90 -11.04
C TRP A 141 -5.25 -17.27 -10.08
N LEU A 142 -4.78 -16.43 -9.17
CA LEU A 142 -5.61 -15.73 -8.19
C LEU A 142 -5.70 -14.25 -8.54
N LYS A 143 -6.82 -13.60 -8.24
CA LYS A 143 -6.86 -12.13 -8.27
C LYS A 143 -5.97 -11.57 -7.17
N LYS A 144 -5.36 -10.40 -7.39
CA LYS A 144 -4.49 -9.75 -6.39
C LYS A 144 -5.06 -9.74 -4.97
N GLN A 145 -6.34 -9.41 -4.81
CA GLN A 145 -6.99 -9.37 -3.48
C GLN A 145 -7.08 -10.74 -2.82
N GLU A 146 -7.39 -11.79 -3.60
CA GLU A 146 -7.45 -13.17 -3.11
C GLU A 146 -6.05 -13.67 -2.71
N PHE A 147 -5.06 -13.36 -3.54
CA PHE A 147 -3.66 -13.65 -3.24
C PHE A 147 -3.25 -13.03 -1.91
N LEU A 148 -3.52 -11.73 -1.70
CA LEU A 148 -3.20 -11.04 -0.44
C LEU A 148 -3.87 -11.70 0.77
N LYS A 149 -5.15 -12.07 0.67
CA LYS A 149 -5.85 -12.78 1.73
C LYS A 149 -5.19 -14.13 2.04
N LYS A 150 -4.79 -14.88 1.01
CA LYS A 150 -4.12 -16.19 1.19
C LYS A 150 -2.78 -16.07 1.91
N ILE A 151 -2.02 -15.01 1.67
CA ILE A 151 -0.74 -14.77 2.35
C ILE A 151 -0.90 -14.01 3.69
N GLY A 152 -2.12 -13.81 4.19
CA GLY A 152 -2.38 -13.17 5.48
C GLY A 152 -2.35 -11.63 5.49
N TYR A 153 -2.35 -11.00 4.31
CA TYR A 153 -2.37 -9.55 4.17
C TYR A 153 -3.79 -9.03 3.90
N THR A 154 -4.13 -7.89 4.48
CA THR A 154 -5.41 -7.21 4.19
C THR A 154 -5.22 -5.70 4.07
N LYS A 155 -6.22 -5.03 3.49
CA LYS A 155 -6.19 -3.58 3.29
C LYS A 155 -6.82 -2.89 4.50
N TRP A 156 -6.11 -1.96 5.12
CA TRP A 156 -6.60 -1.12 6.21
C TRP A 156 -6.14 0.33 6.02
N LYS A 157 -7.07 1.29 6.14
CA LYS A 157 -6.82 2.73 5.93
C LYS A 157 -6.03 3.04 4.64
N GLY A 158 -6.38 2.37 3.54
CA GLY A 158 -5.72 2.57 2.24
C GLY A 158 -4.39 1.83 2.05
N LYS A 159 -3.77 1.32 3.12
CA LYS A 159 -2.50 0.59 3.09
C LYS A 159 -2.73 -0.92 3.16
N VAL A 160 -1.81 -1.70 2.59
CA VAL A 160 -1.82 -3.17 2.70
C VAL A 160 -0.81 -3.55 3.78
N ALA A 161 -1.26 -4.30 4.79
CA ALA A 161 -0.43 -4.75 5.90
C ALA A 161 -0.84 -6.17 6.33
N PRO A 162 0.02 -6.90 7.05
CA PRO A 162 -0.33 -8.16 7.70
C PRO A 162 -1.55 -8.00 8.61
N LYS A 163 -2.37 -9.05 8.70
CA LYS A 163 -3.59 -9.04 9.53
C LYS A 163 -3.29 -8.73 11.01
N GLU A 164 -2.19 -9.25 11.54
CA GLU A 164 -1.76 -9.04 12.92
C GLU A 164 -1.39 -7.59 13.21
N GLU A 165 -0.62 -6.96 12.32
CA GLU A 165 -0.26 -5.54 12.43
C GLU A 165 -1.52 -4.66 12.43
N ILE A 166 -2.49 -4.99 11.57
CA ILE A 166 -3.76 -4.26 11.50
C ILE A 166 -4.56 -4.42 12.79
N GLN A 167 -4.62 -5.63 13.35
CA GLN A 167 -5.30 -5.86 14.62
C GLN A 167 -4.63 -5.10 15.77
N LYS A 168 -3.29 -5.11 15.84
CA LYS A 168 -2.54 -4.35 16.83
C LYS A 168 -2.81 -2.86 16.71
N ALA A 169 -2.73 -2.31 15.49
CA ALA A 169 -3.01 -0.90 15.25
C ALA A 169 -4.47 -0.51 15.58
N GLN A 170 -5.44 -1.39 15.31
CA GLN A 170 -6.83 -1.18 15.72
C GLN A 170 -7.02 -1.20 17.24
N LYS A 171 -6.36 -2.12 17.95
CA LYS A 171 -6.38 -2.17 19.42
C LYS A 171 -5.77 -0.90 20.00
N GLU A 172 -4.60 -0.49 19.52
CA GLU A 172 -3.94 0.75 19.92
C GLU A 172 -4.79 1.99 19.66
N GLU A 173 -5.47 2.07 18.50
CA GLU A 173 -6.37 3.17 18.19
C GLU A 173 -7.58 3.22 19.14
N LYS A 174 -8.19 2.07 19.42
CA LYS A 174 -9.28 1.96 20.41
C LYS A 174 -8.81 2.37 21.80
N LEU A 175 -7.63 1.93 22.22
CA LEU A 175 -7.04 2.31 23.51
C LEU A 175 -6.78 3.82 23.56
N ARG A 176 -6.21 4.41 22.51
CA ARG A 176 -6.02 5.87 22.40
C ARG A 176 -7.33 6.65 22.49
N GLN A 177 -8.40 6.16 21.88
CA GLN A 177 -9.72 6.77 21.99
C GLN A 177 -10.26 6.69 23.43
N LYS A 178 -10.11 5.54 24.10
CA LYS A 178 -10.49 5.40 25.52
C LYS A 178 -9.69 6.36 26.41
N ILE A 179 -8.37 6.43 26.25
CA ILE A 179 -7.49 7.35 26.99
C ILE A 179 -7.91 8.81 26.74
N ARG A 180 -8.21 9.19 25.49
CA ARG A 180 -8.68 10.55 25.18
C ARG A 180 -9.98 10.89 25.91
N LYS A 181 -10.95 9.96 25.92
CA LYS A 181 -12.21 10.14 26.64
C LYS A 181 -11.99 10.22 28.15
N ALA A 182 -11.14 9.34 28.70
CA ALA A 182 -10.78 9.35 30.11
C ALA A 182 -10.11 10.66 30.50
N LYS A 183 -9.22 11.21 29.65
CA LYS A 183 -8.59 12.50 29.88
C LYS A 183 -9.60 13.64 29.91
N LEU A 184 -10.50 13.71 28.93
CA LEU A 184 -11.54 14.75 28.92
C LEU A 184 -12.43 14.68 30.17
N TYR A 185 -12.78 13.47 30.60
CA TYR A 185 -13.57 13.26 31.79
C TYR A 185 -12.80 13.62 33.07
N PHE A 186 -11.53 13.24 33.15
CA PHE A 186 -10.62 13.64 34.23
C PHE A 186 -10.52 15.16 34.33
N ASP A 187 -10.24 15.83 33.21
CA ASP A 187 -10.14 17.29 33.16
C ASP A 187 -11.47 17.94 33.62
N GLN A 188 -12.61 17.39 33.20
CA GLN A 188 -13.93 17.89 33.61
C GLN A 188 -14.18 17.78 35.12
N ILE A 189 -13.86 16.63 35.73
CA ILE A 189 -14.19 16.40 37.15
C ILE A 189 -13.14 16.97 38.11
N PHE A 190 -11.86 17.04 37.72
CA PHE A 190 -10.78 17.50 38.60
C PHE A 190 -10.43 18.98 38.47
N THR A 191 -10.89 19.69 37.42
CA THR A 191 -10.55 21.11 37.25
C THR A 191 -11.11 21.97 38.38
N ASN A 192 -12.29 21.64 38.91
CA ASN A 192 -12.96 22.41 39.97
C ASN A 192 -13.08 21.65 41.31
N ALA A 193 -12.47 20.46 41.42
CA ALA A 193 -12.59 19.63 42.62
C ALA A 193 -11.74 20.16 43.78
N LYS A 194 -12.32 20.18 44.98
CA LYS A 194 -11.59 20.50 46.21
C LYS A 194 -10.64 19.35 46.57
N PRO A 195 -9.50 19.60 47.23
CA PRO A 195 -8.54 18.54 47.60
C PRO A 195 -9.15 17.35 48.33
N GLY A 196 -10.12 17.57 49.23
CA GLY A 196 -10.82 16.50 49.95
C GLY A 196 -11.78 15.64 49.10
N GLU A 197 -12.07 16.04 47.87
CA GLU A 197 -12.94 15.29 46.94
C GLU A 197 -12.14 14.35 46.03
N TRP A 198 -10.82 14.47 46.01
CA TRP A 198 -9.97 13.77 45.04
C TRP A 198 -10.01 12.25 45.19
N THR A 199 -10.04 11.75 46.43
CA THR A 199 -10.12 10.30 46.73
C THR A 199 -11.44 9.67 46.25
N TYR A 200 -12.54 10.42 46.34
CA TYR A 200 -13.83 9.93 45.81
C TYR A 200 -13.81 9.94 44.27
N LEU A 201 -13.25 10.98 43.66
CA LEU A 201 -13.17 11.10 42.20
C LEU A 201 -12.18 10.09 41.59
N SER A 202 -11.11 9.70 42.30
CA SER A 202 -10.18 8.64 41.87
C SER A 202 -10.89 7.28 41.84
N GLN A 203 -11.58 6.89 42.91
CA GLN A 203 -12.37 5.64 42.93
C GLN A 203 -13.45 5.62 41.82
N LYS A 204 -14.04 6.78 41.52
CA LYS A 204 -15.02 6.92 40.43
C LYS A 204 -14.37 6.70 39.05
N MET A 205 -13.12 7.10 38.87
CA MET A 205 -12.34 6.84 37.65
C MET A 205 -12.02 5.34 37.51
N GLU A 206 -11.58 4.69 38.58
CA GLU A 206 -11.26 3.25 38.63
C GLU A 206 -12.46 2.36 38.29
N LYS A 207 -13.64 2.72 38.78
CA LYS A 207 -14.89 2.01 38.42
C LYS A 207 -15.24 2.14 36.93
N ARG A 208 -14.79 3.21 36.27
CA ARG A 208 -15.20 3.56 34.89
C ARG A 208 -14.19 3.13 33.82
N TYR A 209 -12.91 3.13 34.15
CA TYR A 209 -11.84 2.87 33.21
C TYR A 209 -10.94 1.74 33.69
N SER A 210 -10.50 0.91 32.76
CA SER A 210 -9.55 -0.17 33.06
C SER A 210 -8.20 0.38 33.52
N SER A 211 -7.46 -0.40 34.31
CA SER A 211 -6.11 -0.07 34.76
C SER A 211 -5.19 0.37 33.62
N GLU A 212 -5.18 -0.34 32.49
CA GLU A 212 -4.38 0.04 31.29
C GLU A 212 -4.65 1.48 30.80
N VAL A 213 -5.89 1.94 30.88
CA VAL A 213 -6.27 3.31 30.46
C VAL A 213 -5.80 4.32 31.50
N LEU A 214 -5.95 3.99 32.79
CA LEU A 214 -5.55 4.83 33.91
C LEU A 214 -4.03 4.97 34.00
N ASP A 215 -3.28 3.88 33.84
CA ASP A 215 -1.82 3.87 33.82
C ASP A 215 -1.26 4.77 32.70
N SER A 216 -1.85 4.67 31.50
CA SER A 216 -1.44 5.51 30.37
C SER A 216 -1.79 6.99 30.57
N LEU A 217 -2.90 7.27 31.26
CA LEU A 217 -3.32 8.62 31.61
C LEU A 217 -2.41 9.20 32.71
N TYR A 218 -2.08 8.40 33.72
CA TYR A 218 -1.17 8.71 34.82
C TYR A 218 0.24 9.04 34.30
N TYR A 219 0.79 8.20 33.42
CA TYR A 219 2.11 8.43 32.80
C TYR A 219 2.17 9.78 32.07
N LYS A 220 1.11 10.16 31.36
CA LYS A 220 1.03 11.45 30.65
C LYS A 220 0.86 12.65 31.59
N LEU A 221 0.14 12.49 32.69
CA LEU A 221 -0.02 13.54 33.69
C LEU A 221 1.27 13.76 34.49
N LEU A 222 2.06 12.70 34.75
CA LEU A 222 3.35 12.80 35.43
C LEU A 222 4.37 13.64 34.66
N THR A 223 4.27 13.66 33.33
CA THR A 223 5.12 14.48 32.46
C THR A 223 4.71 15.97 32.43
N ASN A 224 3.63 16.36 33.11
CA ASN A 224 3.16 17.75 33.18
C ASN A 224 3.23 18.27 34.64
N SER A 225 4.12 19.25 34.90
CA SER A 225 4.43 19.73 36.26
C SER A 225 3.22 20.27 37.04
N SER A 226 2.26 20.88 36.34
CA SER A 226 1.02 21.43 36.90
C SER A 226 0.05 20.36 37.41
N SER A 227 0.11 19.14 36.85
CA SER A 227 -0.79 18.03 37.18
C SER A 227 -0.26 17.13 38.30
N LYS A 228 1.02 17.28 38.67
CA LYS A 228 1.74 16.40 39.60
C LYS A 228 1.18 16.41 41.02
N LYS A 229 0.64 17.55 41.49
CA LYS A 229 -0.03 17.64 42.81
C LYS A 229 -1.37 16.88 42.86
N ARG A 230 -2.10 16.81 41.74
CA ARG A 230 -3.39 16.10 41.62
C ARG A 230 -3.23 14.57 41.50
N LEU A 231 -2.02 14.12 41.17
CA LEU A 231 -1.70 12.71 40.92
C LEU A 231 -1.42 11.88 42.19
N PHE A 232 -0.93 12.50 43.27
CA PHE A 232 -0.62 11.77 44.50
C PHE A 232 -1.88 11.17 45.15
N ALA A 233 -3.05 11.80 44.98
CA ALA A 233 -4.34 11.32 45.50
C ALA A 233 -4.99 10.17 44.68
N LEU A 234 -4.40 9.78 43.54
CA LEU A 234 -4.84 8.62 42.75
C LEU A 234 -4.10 7.33 43.12
N LYS A 235 -3.06 7.41 43.95
CA LYS A 235 -2.16 6.29 44.25
C LYS A 235 -2.25 5.82 45.72
N GLU A 236 -2.99 6.55 46.54
CA GLU A 236 -3.40 6.23 47.92
C GLU A 236 -4.81 5.63 47.90
#